data_AF-A0A7C1BUE7-F1
#
_entry.id   AF-A0A7C1BUE7-F1
#
_cell.length_a   1.000
_cell.length_b   1.000
_cell.length_c   1.000
_cell.angle_alpha   90.00
_cell.angle_beta   90.00
_cell.angle_gamma   90.00
#
_symmetry.space_group_name_H-M   'P 1'
#
loop_
_entity.id
_entity.type
_entity.pdbx_description
1 polymer ?
#
loop_
_entity_poly.entity_id
_entity_poly.type
_entity_poly.pdbx_seq_one_letter_code
_entity_poly.pdbx_strand_id
1 'polypeptide(L)' 'TSSIGKEQFTVNLKNFTQEKISITGKHDPCIVPRVLVVAEAMMAITLLDHLLLVEGFEKWKERRN' A
#
# COMPACT_ATOMS: atom_id res chain seq x y z
N THR A 1 -0.68 -6.91 -5.76
CA THR A 1 -0.70 -7.62 -7.05
C THR A 1 -2.05 -7.39 -7.68
N SER A 2 -2.10 -6.77 -8.86
CA SER A 2 -3.37 -6.60 -9.55
C SER A 2 -3.80 -7.91 -10.19
N SER A 3 -5.09 -8.19 -10.13
CA SER A 3 -5.66 -9.28 -10.89
C SER A 3 -5.53 -8.96 -12.39
N ILE A 4 -4.90 -9.86 -13.12
CA ILE A 4 -4.61 -9.67 -14.54
C ILE A 4 -5.88 -9.97 -15.35
N GLY A 5 -6.11 -9.25 -16.46
CA GLY A 5 -7.30 -9.44 -17.33
C GLY A 5 -7.34 -10.77 -18.09
N LYS A 6 -6.54 -11.76 -17.69
CA LYS A 6 -6.65 -13.13 -18.21
C LYS A 6 -7.85 -13.81 -17.54
N GLU A 7 -8.49 -14.72 -18.26
CA GLU A 7 -9.48 -15.62 -17.66
C GLU A 7 -8.83 -16.44 -16.54
N GLN A 8 -9.49 -16.51 -15.40
CA GLN A 8 -9.05 -17.26 -14.23
C GLN A 8 -10.21 -18.11 -13.73
N PHE A 9 -9.90 -19.32 -13.27
CA PHE A 9 -10.89 -20.14 -12.59
C PHE A 9 -10.94 -19.76 -11.11
N THR A 10 -12.14 -19.62 -10.58
CA THR A 10 -12.39 -19.42 -9.15
C THR A 10 -13.65 -20.17 -8.74
N VAL A 11 -14.00 -20.12 -7.46
CA VAL A 11 -15.25 -20.68 -6.92
C VAL A 11 -16.20 -19.54 -6.62
N ASN A 12 -17.43 -19.66 -7.12
CA ASN A 12 -18.48 -18.70 -6.77
C ASN A 12 -19.04 -19.03 -5.38
N LEU A 13 -18.97 -18.06 -4.47
CA LEU A 13 -19.33 -18.25 -3.05
C LEU A 13 -20.85 -18.38 -2.80
N LYS A 14 -21.70 -18.11 -3.79
CA LYS A 14 -23.17 -18.25 -3.67
C LYS A 14 -23.64 -19.68 -3.92
N ASN A 15 -23.04 -20.33 -4.91
CA ASN A 15 -23.45 -21.65 -5.40
C ASN A 15 -22.37 -22.73 -5.19
N PHE A 16 -21.18 -22.34 -4.71
CA PHE A 16 -20.01 -23.19 -4.49
C PHE A 16 -19.55 -23.98 -5.72
N THR A 17 -19.81 -23.45 -6.92
CA THR A 17 -19.39 -24.07 -8.18
C THR A 17 -18.20 -23.36 -8.79
N GLN A 18 -17.42 -24.09 -9.59
CA GLN A 18 -16.31 -23.53 -10.35
C GLN A 18 -16.83 -22.63 -11.48
N GLU A 19 -16.36 -21.39 -11.50
CA GLU A 19 -16.72 -20.40 -12.51
C GLU A 19 -15.46 -19.70 -13.03
N LYS A 20 -15.53 -19.26 -14.28
CA LYS A 20 -14.49 -18.41 -14.87
C LYS A 20 -14.79 -16.96 -14.56
N ILE A 21 -13.77 -16.24 -14.11
CA ILE A 21 -13.81 -14.79 -13.97
C ILE A 21 -12.88 -14.16 -15.00
N SER A 22 -13.37 -13.11 -15.65
CA SER A 22 -12.57 -12.20 -16.45
C SER A 22 -12.79 -10.80 -15.88
N ILE A 23 -11.68 -10.10 -15.63
CA ILE A 23 -11.70 -8.83 -14.91
C ILE A 23 -11.48 -7.72 -15.91
N THR A 24 -12.46 -6.84 -16.02
CA THR A 24 -12.43 -5.67 -16.90
C THR A 24 -12.18 -4.41 -16.05
N GLY A 25 -11.38 -3.48 -16.55
CA GLY A 25 -11.10 -2.22 -15.85
C GLY A 25 -9.65 -1.75 -15.95
N LYS A 26 -9.39 -0.52 -15.50
CA LYS A 26 -8.05 0.08 -15.42
C LYS A 26 -7.33 -0.38 -14.16
N HIS A 27 -7.00 -1.67 -14.09
CA HIS A 27 -6.15 -2.19 -13.04
C HIS A 27 -4.70 -1.96 -13.42
N ASP A 28 -3.92 -1.37 -12.51
CA ASP A 28 -2.51 -1.13 -12.80
C ASP A 28 -1.76 -2.46 -12.90
N PRO A 29 -1.06 -2.75 -14.01
CA PRO A 29 -0.32 -4.01 -14.16
C PRO A 29 0.82 -4.13 -13.15
N CYS A 30 1.31 -2.99 -12.64
CA CYS A 30 2.38 -2.92 -11.66
C CYS A 30 2.11 -1.80 -10.65
N ILE A 31 2.05 -2.15 -9.37
CA ILE A 31 1.87 -1.19 -8.26
C ILE A 31 3.22 -0.58 -7.81
N VAL A 32 4.34 -1.20 -8.17
CA VAL A 32 5.69 -0.91 -7.64
C VAL A 32 6.09 0.57 -7.76
N PRO A 33 5.89 1.27 -8.89
CA PRO A 33 6.28 2.68 -9.00
C PRO A 33 5.54 3.59 -8.02
N ARG A 34 4.28 3.25 -7.68
CA ARG A 34 3.47 4.01 -6.72
C ARG A 34 3.82 3.67 -5.26
N VAL A 35 4.19 2.42 -4.99
CA VAL A 35 4.57 1.97 -3.64
C VAL A 35 5.86 2.61 -3.18
N LEU A 36 6.80 2.91 -4.08
CA LEU A 36 8.08 3.50 -3.71
C LEU A 36 7.91 4.84 -2.97
N VAL A 37 7.14 5.76 -3.54
CA VAL A 37 6.85 7.07 -2.93
C VAL A 37 6.17 6.93 -1.58
N VAL A 38 5.24 5.97 -1.46
CA VAL A 38 4.56 5.69 -0.19
C VAL A 38 5.54 5.14 0.86
N ALA A 39 6.41 4.22 0.48
CA ALA A 39 7.39 3.64 1.39
C ALA A 39 8.38 4.69 1.93
N GLU A 40 8.87 5.59 1.08
CA GLU A 40 9.74 6.70 1.47
C GLU A 40 9.04 7.65 2.45
N ALA A 41 7.79 8.02 2.16
CA ALA A 41 7.00 8.88 3.05
C ALA A 41 6.74 8.21 4.41
N MET A 42 6.37 6.92 4.42
CA MET A 42 6.13 6.19 5.65
C MET A 42 7.41 6.06 6.49
N MET A 43 8.55 5.79 5.85
CA MET A 43 9.85 5.75 6.53
C MET A 43 10.16 7.10 7.21
N ALA A 44 9.98 8.22 6.50
CA ALA A 44 10.22 9.55 7.07
C ALA A 44 9.31 9.84 8.28
N ILE A 45 8.02 9.47 8.19
CA ILE A 45 7.07 9.63 9.29
C ILE A 45 7.47 8.77 10.48
N THR A 46 7.82 7.50 10.27
CA THR A 46 8.25 6.59 11.35
C THR A 46 9.52 7.09 12.05
N LEU A 47 10.50 7.59 11.29
CA LEU A 47 11.71 8.16 11.88
C LEU A 47 11.41 9.43 12.69
N LEU A 48 10.53 10.29 12.20
CA LEU A 48 10.09 11.49 12.93
C LEU A 48 9.36 11.10 14.22
N ASP A 49 8.47 10.12 14.16
CA ASP A 49 7.74 9.63 15.33
C ASP A 49 8.71 9.14 16.42
N HIS A 50 9.68 8.30 16.04
CA HIS A 50 10.72 7.84 16.97
C HIS A 50 11.56 8.98 17.54
N LEU A 51 11.92 9.97 16.72
CA LEU A 51 12.67 11.14 17.19
C LEU A 51 11.89 11.92 18.25
N LEU A 52 10.60 12.14 18.01
CA LEU A 52 9.71 12.85 18.93
C LEU A 52 9.48 12.07 20.23
N LEU A 53 9.40 10.73 20.16
CA LEU A 53 9.31 9.87 21.34
C LEU A 53 10.57 9.93 22.22
N VAL A 54 11.76 9.96 21.60
CA VAL A 54 13.03 9.94 22.33
C VAL A 54 13.40 11.31 22.90
N GLU A 55 13.22 12.37 22.12
CA GLU A 55 13.75 13.70 22.47
C GLU A 55 12.69 14.69 22.98
N GLY A 56 11.41 14.39 22.79
CA GLY A 56 10.31 15.30 23.10
C GLY A 56 10.14 16.41 22.07
N PHE A 57 8.88 16.82 21.85
CA PHE A 57 8.50 17.77 20.80
C PHE A 57 9.16 19.15 20.95
N GLU A 58 9.26 19.68 22.17
CA GLU A 58 9.82 21.01 22.42
C GLU A 58 11.31 21.11 22.05
N LYS A 59 12.10 20.09 22.41
CA LYS A 59 13.53 20.04 22.11
C LYS A 59 13.80 19.90 20.60
N TRP A 60 12.91 19.22 19.87
CA TRP A 60 12.97 19.18 18.42
C TRP A 60 12.63 20.53 17.76
N LYS A 61 11.65 21.25 18.32
CA LYS A 61 11.25 22.58 17.85
C LYS A 61 12.38 23.62 18.00
N GLU A 62 13.12 23.58 19.11
CA GLU A 62 14.27 24.48 19.34
C GLU A 62 15.41 24.30 18.33
N ARG A 63 15.69 23.06 17.88
CA ARG A 63 16.75 22.79 16.90
C ARG A 63 16.44 23.23 15.47
N ARG A 64 15.17 23.53 15.17
CA ARG A 64 14.73 23.96 13.82
C ARG A 64 14.69 25.48 13.65
N ASN A 65 14.85 26.24 14.74
CA ASN A 65 15.03 27.70 14.72
C ASN A 65 16.52 28.05 14.63
#